data_AF-A0A7T0FY59-F1
#
_entry.id   AF-A0A7T0FY59-F1
#
_cell.length_a   1.000
_cell.length_b   1.000
_cell.length_c   1.000
_cell.angle_alpha   90.00
_cell.angle_beta   90.00
_cell.angle_gamma   90.00
#
_symmetry.space_group_name_H-M   'P 1'
#
loop_
_entity.id
_entity.type
_entity.pdbx_description
1 polymer ?
#
loop_
_entity_poly.entity_id
_entity_poly.type
_entity_poly.pdbx_seq_one_letter_code
_entity_poly.pdbx_strand_id
1 'polypeptide(L)'
;MVLFGFSFKEDTDDIRNSVSINISLKLIQEGCFLKIYDPKVPSDIIINSLTNRTSKVNNNSILSKVYVSNNPYFILKNSDALIISTK
;
A
#
# COMPACT_ATOMS: atom_id res chain seq x y z
N MET A 1 -8.24 6.84 -1.85
CA MET A 1 -6.86 7.41 -1.92
C MET A 1 -5.92 6.41 -2.58
N VAL A 2 -4.89 6.88 -3.29
CA VAL A 2 -3.93 6.04 -4.02
C VAL A 2 -2.50 6.33 -3.58
N LEU A 3 -1.68 5.29 -3.41
CA LEU A 3 -0.26 5.37 -3.10
C LEU A 3 0.57 4.72 -4.21
N PHE A 4 1.47 5.50 -4.79
CA PHE A 4 2.45 5.08 -5.79
C PHE A 4 3.81 4.93 -5.13
N GLY A 5 4.37 3.72 -5.24
CA GLY A 5 5.66 3.38 -4.68
C GLY A 5 5.55 2.80 -3.28
N PHE A 6 5.82 1.52 -3.15
CA PHE A 6 5.82 0.77 -1.90
C PHE A 6 7.21 0.31 -1.49
N SER A 7 8.13 0.16 -2.45
CA SER A 7 9.55 -0.09 -2.23
C SER A 7 10.25 1.08 -1.52
N PHE A 8 11.38 0.78 -0.87
CA PHE A 8 12.20 1.77 -0.17
C PHE A 8 12.83 2.82 -1.11
N LYS A 9 13.11 2.43 -2.36
CA LYS A 9 13.71 3.28 -3.41
C LYS A 9 13.32 2.75 -4.80
N GLU A 10 13.64 3.49 -5.86
CA GLU A 10 13.46 3.05 -7.25
C GLU A 10 14.15 1.71 -7.55
N ASP A 11 13.59 0.98 -8.51
CA ASP A 11 14.15 -0.24 -9.09
C ASP A 11 14.51 -1.37 -8.12
N THR A 12 13.78 -1.48 -7.01
CA THR A 12 13.91 -2.61 -6.07
C THR A 12 12.55 -3.06 -5.54
N ASP A 13 12.47 -4.32 -5.13
CA ASP A 13 11.35 -4.88 -4.36
C ASP A 13 11.60 -4.82 -2.83
N ASP A 14 12.71 -4.21 -2.39
CA ASP A 14 13.06 -4.11 -0.97
C ASP A 14 12.15 -3.13 -0.22
N ILE A 15 11.38 -3.66 0.72
CA ILE A 15 10.43 -2.91 1.55
C ILE A 15 10.88 -2.72 3.00
N ARG A 16 12.06 -3.24 3.41
CA ARG A 16 12.46 -3.32 4.83
C ARG A 16 12.46 -1.97 5.54
N ASN A 17 12.86 -0.92 4.83
CA ASN A 17 12.91 0.46 5.32
C ASN A 17 11.87 1.37 4.66
N SER A 18 10.84 0.79 4.02
CA SER A 18 9.84 1.55 3.28
C SER A 18 9.01 2.43 4.21
N VAL A 19 9.01 3.74 3.93
CA VAL A 19 8.13 4.72 4.58
C VAL A 19 6.67 4.51 4.20
N SER A 20 6.41 3.91 3.03
CA SER A 20 5.07 3.64 2.50
C SER A 20 4.28 2.69 3.39
N ILE A 21 4.93 1.77 4.09
CA ILE A 21 4.26 0.85 5.03
C ILE A 21 3.61 1.65 6.17
N ASN A 22 4.35 2.57 6.78
CA ASN A 22 3.86 3.36 7.92
C ASN A 22 2.76 4.34 7.48
N ILE A 23 2.94 4.99 6.32
CA ILE A 23 1.91 5.86 5.73
C ILE A 23 0.65 5.04 5.49
N SER A 24 0.77 3.87 4.85
CA SER A 24 -0.38 3.01 4.54
C SER A 24 -1.16 2.60 5.80
N LEU A 25 -0.47 2.13 6.83
CA LEU A 25 -1.09 1.73 8.09
C LEU A 25 -1.83 2.89 8.76
N LYS A 26 -1.21 4.08 8.82
CA LYS A 26 -1.85 5.26 9.41
C LYS A 26 -3.11 5.65 8.65
N LEU A 27 -3.08 5.67 7.32
CA LEU A 27 -4.25 5.98 6.50
C LEU A 27 -5.40 4.98 6.70
N ILE A 28 -5.07 3.68 6.76
CA ILE A 28 -6.07 2.62 7.00
C ILE A 28 -6.70 2.75 8.40
N GLN A 29 -5.89 3.11 9.40
CA GLN A 29 -6.34 3.38 10.77
C GLN A 29 -7.30 4.58 10.85
N GLU A 30 -7.03 5.64 10.09
CA GLU A 30 -7.93 6.80 9.92
C GLU A 30 -9.19 6.47 9.08
N GLY A 31 -9.36 5.21 8.66
CA GLY A 31 -10.56 4.75 7.95
C GLY A 31 -10.49 4.86 6.43
N CYS A 32 -9.34 5.20 5.85
CA CYS A 32 -9.21 5.35 4.40
C CYS A 32 -9.25 3.99 3.68
N PHE A 33 -9.88 3.98 2.50
CA PHE A 33 -9.65 2.97 1.49
C PHE A 33 -8.40 3.32 0.70
N LEU A 34 -7.41 2.43 0.76
CA LEU A 34 -6.09 2.64 0.19
C LEU A 34 -5.90 1.72 -1.01
N LYS A 35 -5.53 2.33 -2.14
CA LYS A 35 -5.12 1.59 -3.33
C LYS A 35 -3.62 1.76 -3.52
N ILE A 36 -2.87 0.68 -3.74
CA ILE A 36 -1.41 0.69 -3.79
C ILE A 36 -0.91 0.17 -5.14
N TYR A 37 -0.01 0.91 -5.77
CA TYR A 37 0.72 0.50 -6.97
C TYR A 37 2.22 0.60 -6.72
N ASP A 38 2.93 -0.49 -7.01
CA ASP A 38 4.39 -0.52 -7.13
C ASP A 38 4.75 -1.49 -8.26
N PRO A 39 5.62 -1.10 -9.22
CA PRO A 39 5.96 -1.96 -10.35
C PRO A 39 6.88 -3.13 -10.02
N LYS A 40 7.58 -3.09 -8.87
CA LYS A 40 8.60 -4.07 -8.48
C LYS A 40 8.17 -4.92 -7.29
N VAL A 41 7.35 -4.40 -6.38
CA VAL A 41 6.89 -5.14 -5.19
C VAL A 41 5.64 -5.96 -5.51
N PRO A 42 5.65 -7.30 -5.36
CA PRO A 42 4.47 -8.14 -5.54
C PRO A 42 3.34 -7.84 -4.54
N SER A 43 2.10 -7.99 -4.98
CA SER A 43 0.90 -7.73 -4.15
C SER A 43 0.87 -8.52 -2.84
N ASP A 44 1.30 -9.78 -2.87
CA ASP A 44 1.33 -10.62 -1.66
C ASP A 44 2.33 -10.09 -0.63
N ILE A 45 3.48 -9.55 -1.08
CA ILE A 45 4.47 -8.92 -0.21
C ILE A 45 3.88 -7.65 0.43
N ILE A 46 3.18 -6.83 -0.37
CA ILE A 46 2.51 -5.62 0.11
C ILE A 46 1.49 -5.99 1.19
N ILE A 47 0.55 -6.90 0.89
CA ILE A 47 -0.52 -7.31 1.80
C ILE A 47 0.09 -7.89 3.09
N ASN A 48 1.03 -8.82 2.97
CA ASN A 48 1.66 -9.48 4.12
C ASN A 48 2.41 -8.48 5.01
N SER A 49 3.07 -7.47 4.41
CA SER A 49 3.77 -6.43 5.17
C SER A 49 2.85 -5.54 6.01
N LEU A 50 1.61 -5.33 5.56
CA LEU A 50 0.59 -4.56 6.28
C LEU A 50 -0.08 -5.41 7.38
N THR A 51 -0.38 -6.69 7.09
CA THR A 51 -1.07 -7.57 8.04
C THR A 51 -0.16 -8.10 9.15
N ASN A 52 1.14 -8.32 8.89
CA ASN A 52 2.07 -8.83 9.90
C ASN A 52 2.41 -7.82 11.00
N ARG A 53 2.07 -6.55 10.80
CA ARG A 53 2.28 -5.47 11.78
C ARG A 53 1.06 -5.23 12.67
N THR A 54 0.00 -6.03 12.52
CA THR A 54 -1.25 -5.87 13.27
C THR A 54 -1.77 -7.18 13.86
N SER A 55 -2.72 -7.08 14.80
CA SER A 55 -3.38 -8.24 15.39
C SER A 55 -4.29 -8.95 14.37
N LYS A 56 -4.55 -10.25 14.56
CA LYS A 56 -5.37 -11.06 13.66
C LYS A 56 -6.78 -10.48 13.41
N VAL A 57 -7.38 -9.86 14.43
CA VAL A 57 -8.69 -9.17 14.31
C VAL A 57 -8.60 -7.97 13.37
N ASN A 58 -7.49 -7.22 13.42
CA ASN A 58 -7.26 -6.06 12.56
C ASN A 58 -6.91 -6.45 11.12
N ASN A 59 -6.36 -7.65 10.89
CA ASN A 59 -6.00 -8.10 9.53
C ASN A 59 -7.22 -8.14 8.60
N ASN A 60 -8.37 -8.63 9.07
CA ASN A 60 -9.60 -8.63 8.26
C ASN A 60 -10.04 -7.20 7.89
N SER A 61 -9.92 -6.26 8.83
CA SER A 61 -10.21 -4.84 8.59
C SER A 61 -9.27 -4.24 7.54
N ILE A 62 -7.96 -4.54 7.61
CA ILE A 62 -6.98 -4.10 6.62
C ILE A 62 -7.30 -4.67 5.24
N LEU A 63 -7.53 -5.97 5.15
CA LEU A 63 -7.83 -6.65 3.88
C LEU A 63 -9.08 -6.07 3.20
N SER A 64 -10.08 -5.63 3.98
CA SER A 64 -11.27 -4.98 3.44
C SER A 64 -11.04 -3.55 2.89
N LYS A 65 -9.92 -2.92 3.27
CA LYS A 65 -9.61 -1.52 2.97
C LYS A 65 -8.45 -1.32 1.99
N VAL A 66 -7.73 -2.38 1.64
CA VAL A 66 -6.54 -2.32 0.78
C VAL A 66 -6.81 -3.00 -0.55
N TYR A 67 -6.48 -2.31 -1.63
CA TYR A 67 -6.51 -2.84 -2.99
C TYR A 67 -5.14 -2.65 -3.65
N VAL A 68 -4.56 -3.71 -4.23
CA VAL A 68 -3.26 -3.64 -4.90
C VAL A 68 -3.44 -4.01 -6.37
N SER A 69 -2.83 -3.24 -7.27
CA SER A 69 -2.86 -3.50 -8.71
C SER A 69 -1.56 -3.08 -9.37
N ASN A 70 -1.16 -3.77 -10.43
CA ASN A 70 0.02 -3.46 -11.24
C ASN A 70 -0.32 -2.55 -12.44
N ASN A 71 -1.53 -2.00 -12.50
CA ASN A 71 -1.92 -1.05 -13.54
C ASN A 71 -2.08 0.36 -12.92
N PRO A 72 -1.17 1.31 -13.20
CA PRO A 72 -1.17 2.62 -12.57
C PRO A 72 -2.38 3.48 -12.97
N TYR A 73 -2.93 3.29 -14.16
CA TYR A 73 -4.11 4.04 -14.61
C TYR A 73 -5.40 3.49 -14.01
N PHE A 74 -5.50 2.17 -13.90
CA PHE A 74 -6.66 1.52 -13.31
C PHE A 74 -6.84 1.92 -11.85
N ILE A 75 -5.74 1.92 -11.09
CA ILE A 75 -5.79 2.15 -9.66
C ILE A 75 -6.19 3.59 -9.29
N LEU A 76 -5.94 4.55 -10.18
CA LEU A 76 -6.29 5.96 -10.01
C LEU A 76 -7.80 6.22 -10.08
N LYS A 77 -8.58 5.38 -10.79
CA LYS A 77 -10.02 5.60 -10.97
C LYS A 77 -10.75 5.76 -9.63
N ASN A 78 -11.65 6.73 -9.51
CA ASN A 78 -12.44 7.01 -8.31
C ASN A 78 -11.58 7.16 -7.06
N SER A 79 -10.58 8.05 -7.10
CA SER A 79 -9.67 8.29 -5.99
C SER A 79 -9.57 9.79 -5.71
N ASP A 80 -9.65 10.15 -4.43
CA ASP A 80 -9.69 11.54 -3.99
C ASP A 80 -8.31 12.22 -4.04
N ALA A 81 -7.24 11.44 -3.91
CA ALA A 81 -5.87 11.92 -3.88
C ALA A 81 -4.87 10.83 -4.32
N LEU A 82 -3.71 11.28 -4.81
CA LEU A 82 -2.54 10.48 -5.14
C LEU A 82 -1.37 10.88 -4.24
N ILE A 83 -0.72 9.89 -3.64
CA ILE A 83 0.50 10.01 -2.85
C ILE A 83 1.62 9.34 -3.63
N ILE A 84 2.75 10.02 -3.80
CA ILE A 84 3.96 9.45 -4.41
C ILE A 84 4.99 9.31 -3.30
N SER A 85 5.39 8.08 -2.99
CA SER A 85 6.27 7.75 -1.86
C SER A 85 7.58 7.09 -2.24
N THR A 86 7.70 6.64 -3.48
CA THR A 86 8.96 6.17 -4.06
C THR A 86 9.20 7.00 -5.32
N LYS A 87 10.44 7.48 -5.47
CA LYS A 87 10.88 8.16 -6.69
C LYS A 87 11.08 7.15 -7.81
#